data_AF-A0A2E7SQC5-F1
#
_entry.id   AF-A0A2E7SQC5-F1
#
_cell.length_a   1.000
_cell.length_b   1.000
_cell.length_c   1.000
_cell.angle_alpha   90.00
_cell.angle_beta   90.00
_cell.angle_gamma   90.00
#
_symmetry.space_group_name_H-M   'P 1'
#
loop_
_entity.id
_entity.type
_entity.pdbx_description
1 polymer ?
#
loop_
_entity_poly.entity_id
_entity_poly.type
_entity_poly.pdbx_seq_one_letter_code
_entity_poly.pdbx_strand_id
1 'polypeptide(L)'
;MNAKPLLILSLVLNIVCGAILAAILITGPDDTPDRSGAGANGEIPLGQAEGNTQQIITNTVIKQMTWETVEAPDYLEYIENLRSIGCPEETIRDIILADVNKLYKTKRREVSDTKEFEFWKASSMFSMGLDRENADAMKALDNEREDLLKQLGIESDLESTVSQLINPLEQMFNFLPEKKQVAVMKAMQDMQSRMTELSEDGNLDGEMVTKAQREMEDSIKGLLSDEEYTNYLLRMSNTANTMRTQIAGFDPSKEEFLEVFNLRRQFDEEYGSFFNPNSSDTDRDAYNAAKDVMNEQIREALGDERYADYERAQDYKFQSIHRAMKQADLGTDQAVQVYDIQLAAEESVGELRSNRRIESDERESLLQEIRQETESAIQQAIGADGWEKYNKRQNTYWLENIHRTENPPNAENPADAVVIPGP
;
A
#
# COMPACT_ATOMS: atom_id res chain seq x y z
N MET A 1 -20.61 -21.63 -27.40
CA MET A 1 -21.65 -20.97 -26.57
C MET A 1 -21.08 -19.63 -26.11
N ASN A 2 -21.66 -18.53 -26.58
CA ASN A 2 -21.06 -17.20 -26.47
C ASN A 2 -21.28 -16.63 -25.06
N ALA A 3 -20.18 -16.32 -24.35
CA ALA A 3 -20.17 -15.81 -22.98
C ALA A 3 -20.47 -14.30 -22.86
N LYS A 4 -20.50 -13.58 -23.99
CA LYS A 4 -20.75 -12.13 -24.06
C LYS A 4 -22.13 -11.68 -23.53
N PRO A 5 -23.27 -12.33 -23.86
CA PRO A 5 -24.57 -11.92 -23.31
C PRO A 5 -24.71 -12.18 -21.81
N LEU A 6 -24.00 -13.17 -21.25
CA LEU A 6 -24.01 -13.47 -19.80
C LEU A 6 -23.20 -12.43 -19.00
N LEU A 7 -22.09 -11.94 -19.55
CA LEU A 7 -21.32 -10.85 -18.94
C LEU A 7 -22.09 -9.52 -18.93
N ILE A 8 -22.79 -9.21 -20.02
CA ILE A 8 -23.61 -7.99 -20.09
C ILE A 8 -24.78 -8.08 -19.09
N LEU A 9 -25.41 -9.25 -18.96
CA LEU A 9 -26.49 -9.45 -17.98
C LEU A 9 -25.99 -9.31 -16.54
N SER A 10 -24.80 -9.81 -16.22
CA SER A 10 -24.16 -9.67 -14.91
C SER A 10 -23.80 -8.22 -14.60
N LEU A 11 -23.26 -7.49 -15.58
CA LEU A 11 -22.90 -6.08 -15.40
C LEU A 11 -24.13 -5.21 -15.13
N VAL A 12 -25.22 -5.43 -15.89
CA VAL A 12 -26.49 -4.71 -15.68
C VAL A 12 -27.10 -5.05 -14.32
N LEU A 13 -27.03 -6.31 -13.89
CA LEU A 13 -27.55 -6.72 -12.59
C LEU A 13 -26.79 -6.08 -11.42
N ASN A 14 -25.46 -6.00 -11.51
CA ASN A 14 -24.63 -5.35 -10.48
C ASN A 14 -24.89 -3.83 -10.41
N ILE A 15 -25.12 -3.17 -11.54
CA ILE A 15 -25.46 -1.74 -11.56
C ILE A 15 -26.84 -1.50 -10.96
N VAL A 16 -27.83 -2.37 -11.25
CA VAL A 16 -29.17 -2.28 -10.65
C VAL A 16 -29.12 -2.55 -9.15
N CYS A 17 -28.37 -3.54 -8.69
CA CYS A 17 -28.17 -3.79 -7.26
C CYS A 17 -27.46 -2.62 -6.56
N GLY A 18 -26.46 -2.01 -7.18
CA GLY A 18 -25.79 -0.81 -6.67
C GLY A 18 -26.74 0.39 -6.56
N ALA A 19 -27.60 0.60 -7.56
CA ALA A 19 -28.59 1.68 -7.54
C ALA A 19 -29.68 1.48 -6.49
N ILE A 20 -30.10 0.23 -6.23
CA ILE A 20 -31.07 -0.10 -5.18
C ILE A 20 -30.45 0.11 -3.79
N LEU A 21 -29.19 -0.29 -3.58
CA LEU A 21 -28.47 -0.04 -2.33
C LEU A 21 -28.29 1.47 -2.06
N ALA A 22 -27.93 2.25 -3.09
CA ALA A 22 -27.83 3.70 -2.97
C ALA A 22 -29.18 4.37 -2.67
N ALA A 23 -30.28 3.89 -3.26
CA ALA A 23 -31.61 4.43 -2.97
C ALA A 23 -32.07 4.14 -1.53
N ILE A 24 -31.78 2.95 -1.00
CA ILE A 24 -32.11 2.57 0.39
C ILE A 24 -31.28 3.38 1.41
N LEU A 25 -30.03 3.71 1.08
CA LEU A 25 -29.15 4.55 1.93
C LEU A 25 -29.55 6.03 1.94
N ILE A 26 -30.22 6.52 0.89
CA ILE A 26 -30.65 7.93 0.79
C ILE A 26 -32.05 8.14 1.39
N THR A 27 -32.90 7.11 1.45
CA THR A 27 -34.22 7.19 2.07
C THR A 27 -34.27 6.44 3.40
N GLY A 28 -33.66 6.99 4.44
CA GLY A 28 -34.00 6.65 5.83
C GLY A 28 -35.32 7.32 6.23
N PRO A 29 -36.17 6.67 7.05
CA PRO A 29 -37.45 7.24 7.47
C PRO A 29 -37.26 8.43 8.42
N ASP A 30 -37.79 9.58 8.04
CA ASP A 30 -38.03 10.73 8.93
C ASP A 30 -39.08 10.34 9.97
N ASP A 31 -38.64 10.05 11.20
CA ASP A 31 -39.49 10.08 12.40
C ASP A 31 -38.88 11.07 13.40
N THR A 32 -39.27 12.34 13.27
CA THR A 32 -39.07 13.38 14.28
C THR A 32 -40.37 13.52 15.10
N PRO A 33 -40.38 13.19 16.40
CA PRO A 33 -41.48 13.59 17.26
C PRO A 33 -41.28 15.05 17.68
N ASP A 34 -42.20 15.87 17.20
CA ASP A 34 -42.50 17.24 17.59
C ASP A 34 -42.43 17.43 19.12
N ARG A 35 -41.44 18.20 19.60
CA ARG A 35 -41.42 18.80 20.94
C ARG A 35 -41.66 20.30 20.81
N SER A 36 -42.94 20.64 20.66
CA SER A 36 -43.50 21.94 21.00
C SER A 36 -43.10 22.35 22.43
N GLY A 37 -42.13 23.24 22.54
CA GLY A 37 -41.78 23.97 23.75
C GLY A 37 -42.28 25.42 23.66
N ALA A 38 -43.60 25.61 23.70
CA ALA A 38 -44.20 26.93 23.87
C ALA A 38 -44.04 27.36 25.34
N GLY A 39 -43.03 28.18 25.60
CA GLY A 39 -42.97 28.99 26.82
C GLY A 39 -44.08 30.04 26.79
N ALA A 40 -45.19 29.77 27.48
CA ALA A 40 -46.20 30.75 27.79
C ALA A 40 -46.19 30.99 29.30
N ASN A 41 -45.66 32.15 29.69
CA ASN A 41 -45.89 32.74 31.00
C ASN A 41 -47.40 32.88 31.22
N GLY A 42 -47.92 32.14 32.20
CA GLY A 42 -49.29 32.25 32.67
C GLY A 42 -49.30 32.15 34.19
N GLU A 43 -49.32 33.31 34.84
CA GLU A 43 -49.66 33.45 36.25
C GLU A 43 -51.03 32.82 36.52
N ILE A 44 -51.14 31.93 37.51
CA ILE A 44 -52.40 31.60 38.18
C ILE A 44 -52.16 31.61 39.70
N PRO A 45 -53.07 32.19 40.50
CA PRO A 45 -52.80 32.64 41.87
C PRO A 45 -52.97 31.54 42.92
N LEU A 46 -52.47 31.84 44.13
CA LEU A 46 -52.66 31.10 45.36
C LEU A 46 -54.12 30.63 45.56
N GLY A 47 -54.28 29.32 45.72
CA GLY A 47 -55.43 28.69 46.38
C GLY A 47 -54.93 27.85 47.55
N GLN A 48 -55.26 28.26 48.77
CA GLN A 48 -55.01 27.51 49.99
C GLN A 48 -55.84 26.22 50.00
N ALA A 49 -55.20 25.08 50.28
CA ALA A 49 -55.85 23.90 50.84
C ALA A 49 -54.90 23.26 51.86
N GLU A 50 -55.37 23.25 53.11
CA GLU A 50 -54.69 22.73 54.28
C GLU A 50 -54.63 21.18 54.27
N GLY A 51 -53.55 20.64 54.83
CA GLY A 51 -53.56 19.43 55.65
C GLY A 51 -53.75 18.08 54.97
N ASN A 52 -52.65 17.37 54.67
CA ASN A 52 -52.44 16.03 55.25
C ASN A 52 -50.97 15.60 55.10
N THR A 53 -50.25 15.52 56.22
CA THR A 53 -48.94 14.88 56.31
C THR A 53 -49.10 13.37 56.23
N GLN A 54 -49.02 12.82 55.02
CA GLN A 54 -48.64 11.42 54.86
C GLN A 54 -47.14 11.35 54.54
N GLN A 55 -46.34 11.04 55.56
CA GLN A 55 -44.97 10.58 55.36
C GLN A 55 -45.04 9.21 54.68
N ILE A 56 -44.90 9.21 53.36
CA ILE A 56 -44.60 7.99 52.60
C ILE A 56 -43.12 7.69 52.87
N ILE A 57 -42.86 6.77 53.80
CA ILE A 57 -41.53 6.18 53.94
C ILE A 57 -41.35 5.22 52.76
N THR A 58 -40.86 5.74 51.63
CA THR A 58 -40.27 4.91 50.59
C THR A 58 -38.81 4.73 50.95
N ASN A 59 -38.47 3.62 51.60
CA ASN A 59 -37.10 3.10 51.58
C ASN A 59 -36.81 2.57 50.17
N THR A 60 -36.72 3.45 49.18
CA THR A 60 -36.03 3.15 47.93
C THR A 60 -34.54 3.26 48.23
N VAL A 61 -33.93 2.12 48.57
CA VAL A 61 -32.49 1.96 48.40
C VAL A 61 -32.25 1.99 46.90
N ILE A 62 -32.00 3.17 46.36
CA ILE A 62 -31.42 3.30 45.03
C ILE A 62 -30.01 2.72 45.19
N LYS A 63 -29.84 1.43 44.87
CA LYS A 63 -28.51 0.90 44.59
C LYS A 63 -27.99 1.78 43.47
N GLN A 64 -27.06 2.68 43.80
CA GLN A 64 -26.39 3.50 42.80
C GLN A 64 -25.69 2.52 41.86
N MET A 65 -26.24 2.37 40.66
CA MET A 65 -25.59 1.62 39.60
C MET A 65 -24.32 2.39 39.25
N THR A 66 -23.18 1.81 39.61
CA THR A 66 -21.88 2.22 39.09
C THR A 66 -21.48 1.25 37.99
N TRP A 67 -20.85 1.75 36.92
CA TRP A 67 -20.37 0.91 35.83
C TRP A 67 -19.41 -0.18 36.30
N GLU A 68 -18.64 0.10 37.37
CA GLU A 68 -17.77 -0.86 38.06
C GLU A 68 -18.51 -2.08 38.65
N THR A 69 -19.81 -1.97 38.92
CA THR A 69 -20.62 -3.10 39.43
C THR A 69 -21.20 -3.95 38.30
N VAL A 70 -21.15 -3.46 37.06
CA VAL A 70 -21.75 -4.11 35.88
C VAL A 70 -20.68 -4.75 35.01
N GLU A 71 -19.56 -4.06 34.79
CA GLU A 71 -18.42 -4.57 34.03
C GLU A 71 -17.72 -5.70 34.81
N ALA A 72 -17.66 -6.89 34.22
CA ALA A 72 -16.99 -8.05 34.79
C ALA A 72 -15.91 -8.56 33.82
N PRO A 73 -14.78 -9.09 34.32
CA PRO A 73 -13.74 -9.67 33.46
C PRO A 73 -14.21 -10.90 32.67
N ASP A 74 -15.21 -11.61 33.18
CA ASP A 74 -15.84 -12.74 32.51
C ASP A 74 -17.05 -12.28 31.71
N TYR A 75 -17.08 -12.57 30.41
CA TYR A 75 -18.14 -12.12 29.51
C TYR A 75 -19.52 -12.71 29.85
N LEU A 76 -19.61 -13.91 30.42
CA LEU A 76 -20.90 -14.48 30.82
C LEU A 76 -21.46 -13.73 32.04
N GLU A 77 -20.60 -13.43 33.02
CA GLU A 77 -20.98 -12.62 34.18
C GLU A 77 -21.34 -11.18 33.76
N TYR A 78 -20.60 -10.60 32.82
CA TYR A 78 -20.89 -9.25 32.30
C TYR A 78 -22.26 -9.21 31.59
N ILE A 79 -22.56 -10.21 30.76
CA ILE A 79 -23.87 -10.36 30.11
C ILE A 79 -24.99 -10.50 31.15
N GLU A 80 -24.81 -11.34 32.18
CA GLU A 80 -25.81 -11.51 33.24
C GLU A 80 -26.05 -10.21 34.02
N ASN A 81 -24.98 -9.47 34.33
CA ASN A 81 -25.08 -8.17 34.98
C ASN A 81 -25.85 -7.16 34.12
N LEU A 82 -25.58 -7.09 32.82
CA LEU A 82 -26.32 -6.24 31.88
C LEU A 82 -27.79 -6.63 31.75
N ARG A 83 -28.10 -7.94 31.76
CA ARG A 83 -29.51 -8.41 31.81
C ARG A 83 -30.19 -8.04 33.11
N SER A 84 -29.50 -8.14 34.23
CA SER A 84 -30.05 -7.87 35.57
C SER A 84 -30.52 -6.42 35.76
N ILE A 85 -29.91 -5.48 35.02
CA ILE A 85 -30.28 -4.06 35.01
C ILE A 85 -31.33 -3.71 33.93
N GLY A 86 -31.81 -4.71 33.17
CA GLY A 86 -32.85 -4.53 32.16
C GLY A 86 -32.35 -4.01 30.80
N CYS A 87 -31.08 -4.22 30.47
CA CYS A 87 -30.54 -3.86 29.16
C CYS A 87 -31.18 -4.73 28.05
N PRO A 88 -31.62 -4.16 26.91
CA PRO A 88 -32.11 -4.94 25.77
C PRO A 88 -31.04 -5.89 25.22
N GLU A 89 -31.44 -7.08 24.77
CA GLU A 89 -30.50 -8.10 24.24
C GLU A 89 -29.67 -7.61 23.04
N GLU A 90 -30.23 -6.75 22.18
CA GLU A 90 -29.46 -6.14 21.09
C GLU A 90 -28.36 -5.22 21.62
N THR A 91 -28.67 -4.37 22.60
CA THR A 91 -27.68 -3.49 23.23
C THR A 91 -26.60 -4.28 23.97
N ILE A 92 -26.96 -5.40 24.62
CA ILE A 92 -25.99 -6.31 25.22
C ILE A 92 -25.05 -6.86 24.14
N ARG A 93 -25.60 -7.33 23.01
CA ARG A 93 -24.81 -7.84 21.89
C ARG A 93 -23.82 -6.78 21.39
N ASP A 94 -24.27 -5.55 21.18
CA ASP A 94 -23.44 -4.47 20.66
C ASP A 94 -22.31 -4.10 21.63
N ILE A 95 -22.60 -4.02 22.93
CA ILE A 95 -21.60 -3.73 23.98
C ILE A 95 -20.52 -4.83 23.99
N ILE A 96 -20.93 -6.09 24.02
CA ILE A 96 -20.01 -7.23 24.11
C ILE A 96 -19.22 -7.38 22.81
N LEU A 97 -19.86 -7.21 21.66
CA LEU A 97 -19.19 -7.23 20.36
C LEU A 97 -18.12 -6.13 20.27
N ALA A 98 -18.45 -4.91 20.68
CA ALA A 98 -17.52 -3.79 20.70
C ALA A 98 -16.34 -4.05 21.64
N ASP A 99 -16.58 -4.63 22.82
CA ASP A 99 -15.53 -4.91 23.79
C ASP A 99 -14.60 -6.06 23.34
N VAL A 100 -15.16 -7.16 22.81
CA VAL A 100 -14.37 -8.24 22.20
C VAL A 100 -13.55 -7.72 21.02
N ASN A 101 -14.14 -6.90 20.16
CA ASN A 101 -13.44 -6.25 19.05
C ASN A 101 -12.30 -5.35 19.54
N LYS A 102 -12.49 -4.61 20.63
CA LYS A 102 -11.45 -3.80 21.27
C LYS A 102 -10.32 -4.66 21.83
N LEU A 103 -10.64 -5.77 22.51
CA LEU A 103 -9.66 -6.71 23.04
C LEU A 103 -8.77 -7.29 21.94
N TYR A 104 -9.37 -7.81 20.86
CA TYR A 104 -8.61 -8.41 19.77
C TYR A 104 -7.92 -7.38 18.86
N LYS A 105 -8.40 -6.13 18.80
CA LYS A 105 -7.65 -5.02 18.19
C LYS A 105 -6.37 -4.72 18.97
N THR A 106 -6.43 -4.70 20.31
CA THR A 106 -5.25 -4.51 21.16
C THR A 106 -4.26 -5.67 21.02
N LYS A 107 -4.72 -6.92 21.12
CA LYS A 107 -3.85 -8.11 20.94
C LYS A 107 -3.13 -8.09 19.59
N ARG A 108 -3.82 -7.71 18.52
CA ARG A 108 -3.21 -7.57 17.18
C ARG A 108 -2.14 -6.48 17.13
N ARG A 109 -2.39 -5.33 17.75
CA ARG A 109 -1.40 -4.25 17.85
C ARG A 109 -0.15 -4.74 18.57
N GLU A 110 -0.29 -5.45 19.69
CA GLU A 110 0.84 -6.04 20.42
C GLU A 110 1.65 -7.03 19.56
N VAL A 111 0.99 -7.91 18.80
CA VAL A 111 1.69 -8.82 17.86
C VAL A 111 2.42 -8.03 16.78
N SER A 112 1.79 -6.99 16.22
CA SER A 112 2.37 -6.15 15.18
C SER A 112 3.54 -5.31 15.67
N ASP A 113 3.48 -4.79 16.89
CA ASP A 113 4.48 -3.88 17.46
C ASP A 113 5.80 -4.59 17.79
N THR A 114 5.83 -5.93 17.76
CA THR A 114 7.06 -6.70 17.99
C THR A 114 8.09 -6.57 16.88
N LYS A 115 7.71 -6.17 15.66
CA LYS A 115 8.62 -6.01 14.53
C LYS A 115 8.65 -4.56 14.07
N GLU A 116 9.74 -3.86 14.38
CA GLU A 116 10.00 -2.52 13.85
C GLU A 116 10.01 -2.57 12.32
N PHE A 117 9.41 -1.57 11.67
CA PHE A 117 9.48 -1.46 10.22
C PHE A 117 10.92 -1.20 9.77
N GLU A 118 11.55 -2.22 9.20
CA GLU A 118 12.90 -2.15 8.62
C GLU A 118 12.85 -1.41 7.28
N PHE A 119 12.80 -0.07 7.34
CA PHE A 119 12.67 0.80 6.18
C PHE A 119 13.78 0.66 5.13
N TRP A 120 14.92 0.05 5.50
CA TRP A 120 16.05 -0.19 4.60
C TRP A 120 15.96 -1.51 3.81
N LYS A 121 14.94 -2.36 4.07
CA LYS A 121 14.74 -3.62 3.35
C LYS A 121 13.72 -3.52 2.24
N ALA A 122 13.71 -4.52 1.36
CA ALA A 122 12.82 -4.67 0.22
C ALA A 122 11.43 -5.09 0.72
N SER A 123 10.81 -4.23 1.52
CA SER A 123 9.44 -4.38 1.97
C SER A 123 8.59 -3.31 1.28
N SER A 124 7.63 -3.77 0.50
CA SER A 124 6.51 -2.96 0.06
C SER A 124 5.55 -2.75 1.24
N MET A 125 4.82 -1.64 1.23
CA MET A 125 3.67 -1.41 2.11
C MET A 125 2.73 -2.64 2.16
N PHE A 126 2.58 -3.34 1.03
CA PHE A 126 1.74 -4.53 0.92
C PHE A 126 2.43 -5.84 1.37
N SER A 127 3.76 -5.89 1.47
CA SER A 127 4.47 -7.08 1.94
C SER A 127 4.58 -7.18 3.46
N MET A 128 4.22 -6.13 4.20
CA MET A 128 4.14 -6.15 5.67
C MET A 128 3.13 -7.19 6.19
N GLY A 129 2.10 -7.53 5.38
CA GLY A 129 1.14 -8.62 5.66
C GLY A 129 1.57 -10.00 5.17
N LEU A 130 2.75 -10.14 4.56
CA LEU A 130 3.25 -11.39 3.98
C LEU A 130 4.32 -12.09 4.84
N ASP A 131 4.72 -11.51 5.96
CA ASP A 131 5.52 -12.26 6.94
C ASP A 131 4.65 -13.41 7.47
N ARG A 132 4.99 -14.63 7.05
CA ARG A 132 4.18 -15.84 7.27
C ARG A 132 3.88 -16.06 8.74
N GLU A 133 4.84 -15.73 9.61
CA GLU A 133 4.69 -15.86 11.05
C GLU A 133 3.68 -14.85 11.61
N ASN A 134 3.75 -13.58 11.20
CA ASN A 134 2.78 -12.57 11.59
C ASN A 134 1.39 -12.88 10.99
N ALA A 135 1.33 -13.36 9.75
CA ALA A 135 0.08 -13.74 9.10
C ALA A 135 -0.60 -14.92 9.81
N ASP A 136 0.17 -15.94 10.22
CA ASP A 136 -0.34 -17.08 10.98
C ASP A 136 -0.80 -16.65 12.39
N ALA A 137 -0.05 -15.76 13.06
CA ALA A 137 -0.44 -15.21 14.37
C ALA A 137 -1.71 -14.34 14.28
N MET A 138 -1.82 -13.47 13.27
CA MET A 138 -3.01 -12.66 13.02
C MET A 138 -4.23 -13.55 12.75
N LYS A 139 -4.07 -14.59 11.94
CA LYS A 139 -5.12 -15.57 11.65
C LYS A 139 -5.54 -16.37 12.90
N ALA A 140 -4.60 -16.71 13.78
CA ALA A 140 -4.91 -17.36 15.04
C ALA A 140 -5.78 -16.46 15.94
N LEU A 141 -5.42 -15.18 16.06
CA LEU A 141 -6.23 -14.19 16.79
C LEU A 141 -7.63 -14.02 16.20
N ASP A 142 -7.77 -14.06 14.86
CA ASP A 142 -9.08 -14.03 14.20
C ASP A 142 -9.93 -15.24 14.56
N ASN A 143 -9.36 -16.46 14.53
CA ASN A 143 -10.10 -17.67 14.90
C ASN A 143 -10.51 -17.65 16.39
N GLU A 144 -9.61 -17.22 17.28
CA GLU A 144 -9.92 -17.08 18.71
C GLU A 144 -11.07 -16.09 18.96
N ARG A 145 -11.11 -14.99 18.21
CA ARG A 145 -12.20 -14.01 18.26
C ARG A 145 -13.53 -14.63 17.83
N GLU A 146 -13.55 -15.29 16.67
CA GLU A 146 -14.76 -15.93 16.15
C GLU A 146 -15.29 -17.02 17.10
N ASP A 147 -14.40 -17.84 17.66
CA ASP A 147 -14.76 -18.87 18.61
C ASP A 147 -15.33 -18.27 19.90
N LEU A 148 -14.77 -17.16 20.40
CA LEU A 148 -15.30 -16.46 21.56
C LEU A 148 -16.69 -15.85 21.27
N LEU A 149 -16.86 -15.14 20.16
CA LEU A 149 -18.16 -14.57 19.78
C LEU A 149 -19.23 -15.65 19.64
N LYS A 150 -18.87 -16.79 19.02
CA LYS A 150 -19.75 -17.94 18.89
C LYS A 150 -20.14 -18.56 20.23
N GLN A 151 -19.21 -18.66 21.19
CA GLN A 151 -19.51 -19.13 22.55
C GLN A 151 -20.46 -18.18 23.29
N LEU A 152 -20.37 -16.88 23.03
CA LEU A 152 -21.25 -15.85 23.59
C LEU A 152 -22.60 -15.74 22.85
N GLY A 153 -22.83 -16.52 21.79
CA GLY A 153 -24.05 -16.48 20.99
C GLY A 153 -24.18 -15.21 20.13
N ILE A 154 -23.06 -14.58 19.80
CA ILE A 154 -22.97 -13.38 18.97
C ILE A 154 -22.46 -13.79 17.58
N GLU A 155 -23.22 -13.48 16.54
CA GLU A 155 -22.75 -13.66 15.16
C GLU A 155 -21.91 -12.44 14.77
N SER A 156 -20.72 -12.67 14.21
CA SER A 156 -19.95 -11.59 13.57
C SER A 156 -20.62 -11.22 12.25
N ASP A 157 -20.89 -9.94 12.06
CA ASP A 157 -21.34 -9.40 10.78
C ASP A 157 -20.17 -8.84 9.95
N LEU A 158 -20.50 -8.34 8.75
CA LEU A 158 -19.51 -7.77 7.83
C LEU A 158 -18.83 -6.53 8.42
N GLU A 159 -19.59 -5.68 9.11
CA GLU A 159 -19.06 -4.45 9.73
C GLU A 159 -18.03 -4.78 10.82
N SER A 160 -18.34 -5.74 11.68
CA SER A 160 -17.42 -6.28 12.68
C SER A 160 -16.15 -6.85 12.02
N THR A 161 -16.28 -7.67 10.98
CA THR A 161 -15.12 -8.22 10.26
C THR A 161 -14.26 -7.12 9.64
N VAL A 162 -14.87 -6.12 9.00
CA VAL A 162 -14.14 -5.00 8.38
C VAL A 162 -13.45 -4.15 9.44
N SER A 163 -14.10 -3.87 10.57
CA SER A 163 -13.54 -3.11 11.69
C SER A 163 -12.30 -3.80 12.32
N GLN A 164 -12.19 -5.11 12.17
CA GLN A 164 -11.04 -5.90 12.61
C GLN A 164 -9.89 -5.96 11.59
N LEU A 165 -10.08 -5.51 10.35
CA LEU A 165 -8.99 -5.45 9.38
C LEU A 165 -7.93 -4.47 9.88
N ILE A 166 -6.69 -4.96 9.97
CA ILE A 166 -5.56 -4.12 10.32
C ILE A 166 -5.36 -3.11 9.20
N ASN A 167 -5.39 -1.82 9.55
CA ASN A 167 -5.01 -0.77 8.62
C ASN A 167 -3.47 -0.78 8.46
N PRO A 168 -2.92 -1.07 7.26
CA PRO A 168 -1.47 -1.07 7.06
C PRO A 168 -0.82 0.26 7.43
N LEU A 169 -1.55 1.37 7.29
CA LEU A 169 -1.05 2.69 7.68
C LEU A 169 -0.91 2.86 9.20
N GLU A 170 -1.78 2.25 10.01
CA GLU A 170 -1.63 2.27 11.47
C GLU A 170 -0.30 1.61 11.88
N GLN A 171 0.07 0.49 11.25
CA GLN A 171 1.34 -0.20 11.51
C GLN A 171 2.54 0.66 11.12
N MET A 172 2.46 1.36 9.99
CA MET A 172 3.55 2.24 9.53
C MET A 172 3.78 3.44 10.47
N PHE A 173 2.75 3.87 11.19
CA PHE A 173 2.81 5.03 12.09
C PHE A 173 2.92 4.66 13.57
N ASN A 174 3.20 3.40 13.92
CA ASN A 174 3.30 2.97 15.31
C ASN A 174 4.38 3.70 16.14
N PHE A 175 5.38 4.29 15.48
CA PHE A 175 6.39 5.16 16.11
C PHE A 175 5.83 6.52 16.59
N LEU A 176 4.63 6.91 16.14
CA LEU A 176 3.95 8.14 16.54
C LEU A 176 2.96 7.89 17.67
N PRO A 177 2.74 8.86 18.58
CA PRO A 177 1.60 8.83 19.49
C PRO A 177 0.26 8.77 18.75
N GLU A 178 -0.74 8.05 19.30
CA GLU A 178 -2.04 7.80 18.65
C GLU A 178 -2.72 9.07 18.12
N LYS A 179 -2.69 10.17 18.89
CA LYS A 179 -3.25 11.46 18.46
C LYS A 179 -2.59 12.00 17.18
N LYS A 180 -1.27 11.81 17.02
CA LYS A 180 -0.53 12.23 15.83
C LYS A 180 -0.79 11.27 14.66
N GLN A 181 -0.88 9.95 14.91
CA GLN A 181 -1.27 8.98 13.89
C GLN A 181 -2.61 9.36 13.25
N VAL A 182 -3.62 9.67 14.07
CA VAL A 182 -4.94 10.09 13.59
C VAL A 182 -4.85 11.39 12.79
N ALA A 183 -4.05 12.36 13.23
CA ALA A 183 -3.87 13.62 12.51
C ALA A 183 -3.18 13.42 11.13
N VAL A 184 -2.16 12.56 11.06
CA VAL A 184 -1.48 12.21 9.80
C VAL A 184 -2.42 11.46 8.85
N MET A 185 -3.15 10.45 9.35
CA MET A 185 -4.14 9.72 8.56
C MET A 185 -5.23 10.66 8.02
N LYS A 186 -5.68 11.62 8.83
CA LYS A 186 -6.65 12.64 8.39
C LYS A 186 -6.06 13.52 7.28
N ALA A 187 -4.83 14.01 7.42
CA ALA A 187 -4.18 14.81 6.38
C ALA A 187 -4.08 14.06 5.04
N MET A 188 -3.80 12.75 5.08
CA MET A 188 -3.79 11.89 3.90
C MET A 188 -5.18 11.71 3.28
N GLN A 189 -6.21 11.50 4.10
CA GLN A 189 -7.60 11.38 3.64
C GLN A 189 -8.11 12.70 3.03
N ASP A 190 -7.74 13.84 3.62
CA ASP A 190 -8.08 15.16 3.11
C ASP A 190 -7.43 15.38 1.73
N MET A 191 -6.16 14.98 1.54
CA MET A 191 -5.50 14.99 0.22
C MET A 191 -6.21 14.08 -0.78
N GLN A 192 -6.56 12.86 -0.38
CA GLN A 192 -7.24 11.90 -1.28
C GLN A 192 -8.62 12.41 -1.72
N SER A 193 -9.36 13.03 -0.79
CA SER A 193 -10.64 13.68 -1.08
C SER A 193 -10.44 14.84 -2.05
N ARG A 194 -9.44 15.69 -1.80
CA ARG A 194 -9.08 16.80 -2.68
C ARG A 194 -8.69 16.34 -4.08
N MET A 195 -7.94 15.25 -4.19
CA MET A 195 -7.54 14.65 -5.46
C MET A 195 -8.75 14.08 -6.22
N THR A 196 -9.72 13.52 -5.51
CA THR A 196 -10.98 13.03 -6.11
C THR A 196 -11.81 14.18 -6.66
N GLU A 197 -11.97 15.27 -5.91
CA GLU A 197 -12.65 16.49 -6.37
C GLU A 197 -12.00 17.05 -7.65
N LEU A 198 -10.67 17.17 -7.66
CA LEU A 198 -9.92 17.64 -8.82
C LEU A 198 -10.06 16.70 -10.03
N SER A 199 -10.31 15.41 -9.80
CA SER A 199 -10.55 14.43 -10.86
C SER A 199 -11.96 14.48 -11.44
N GLU A 200 -12.96 14.83 -10.63
CA GLU A 200 -14.36 14.94 -11.07
C GLU A 200 -14.57 16.12 -12.03
N ASP A 201 -13.79 17.19 -11.86
CA ASP A 201 -13.75 18.33 -12.79
C ASP A 201 -13.14 17.98 -14.17
N GLY A 202 -12.71 16.72 -14.36
CA GLY A 202 -12.24 16.18 -15.65
C GLY A 202 -10.86 16.68 -16.08
N ASN A 203 -10.16 17.41 -15.22
CA ASN A 203 -8.91 18.09 -15.54
C ASN A 203 -7.86 17.85 -14.44
N LEU A 204 -7.33 16.63 -14.36
CA LEU A 204 -6.17 16.33 -13.52
C LEU A 204 -4.90 16.87 -14.18
N ASP A 205 -4.59 18.14 -13.92
CA ASP A 205 -3.31 18.73 -14.26
C ASP A 205 -2.22 18.26 -13.28
N GLY A 206 -1.07 17.83 -13.80
CA GLY A 206 0.05 17.33 -13.01
C GLY A 206 0.63 18.37 -12.04
N GLU A 207 0.53 19.66 -12.37
CA GLU A 207 0.93 20.74 -11.46
C GLU A 207 0.00 20.82 -10.24
N MET A 208 -1.30 20.65 -10.44
CA MET A 208 -2.28 20.63 -9.34
C MET A 208 -2.07 19.43 -8.41
N VAL A 209 -1.77 18.26 -8.97
CA VAL A 209 -1.43 17.06 -8.18
C VAL A 209 -0.18 17.30 -7.34
N THR A 210 0.88 17.84 -7.95
CA THR A 210 2.13 18.14 -7.27
C THR A 210 1.93 19.16 -6.16
N LYS A 211 1.11 20.19 -6.39
CA LYS A 211 0.77 21.19 -5.38
C LYS A 211 -0.02 20.59 -4.22
N ALA A 212 -1.06 19.80 -4.49
CA ALA A 212 -1.84 19.12 -3.45
C ALA A 212 -0.96 18.18 -2.61
N GLN A 213 0.00 17.51 -3.24
CA GLN A 213 0.97 16.67 -2.54
C GLN A 213 1.90 17.49 -1.63
N ARG A 214 2.43 18.62 -2.10
CA ARG A 214 3.26 19.53 -1.26
C ARG A 214 2.47 20.09 -0.08
N GLU A 215 1.22 20.51 -0.29
CA GLU A 215 0.36 21.00 0.78
C GLU A 215 0.11 19.94 1.86
N MET A 216 -0.10 18.67 1.47
CA MET A 216 -0.19 17.56 2.41
C MET A 216 1.13 17.36 3.17
N GLU A 217 2.26 17.33 2.46
CA GLU A 217 3.59 17.16 3.07
C GLU A 217 3.92 18.27 4.08
N ASP A 218 3.64 19.53 3.74
CA ASP A 218 3.80 20.67 4.65
C ASP A 218 2.88 20.58 5.87
N SER A 219 1.63 20.13 5.69
CA SER A 219 0.70 19.87 6.79
C SER A 219 1.25 18.81 7.75
N ILE A 220 1.72 17.69 7.20
CA ILE A 220 2.31 16.59 8.00
C ILE A 220 3.57 17.06 8.71
N LYS A 221 4.45 17.82 8.03
CA LYS A 221 5.64 18.41 8.63
C LYS A 221 5.32 19.32 9.81
N GLY A 222 4.24 20.11 9.72
CA GLY A 222 3.79 20.97 10.82
C GLY A 222 3.22 20.21 12.03
N LEU A 223 2.78 18.96 11.84
CA LEU A 223 2.21 18.11 12.91
C LEU A 223 3.28 17.31 13.68
N LEU A 224 4.43 17.08 13.06
CA LEU A 224 5.49 16.18 13.54
C LEU A 224 6.72 16.96 14.01
N SER A 225 7.50 16.40 14.93
CA SER A 225 8.86 16.87 15.20
C SER A 225 9.79 16.55 14.01
N ASP A 226 10.96 17.16 13.94
CA ASP A 226 11.92 16.88 12.85
C ASP A 226 12.33 15.39 12.80
N GLU A 227 12.47 14.75 13.95
CA GLU A 227 12.78 13.31 14.06
C GLU A 227 11.59 12.44 13.63
N GLU A 228 10.38 12.78 14.05
CA GLU A 228 9.15 12.09 13.66
C GLU A 228 8.89 12.25 12.14
N TYR A 229 9.13 13.44 11.60
CA TYR A 229 8.98 13.72 10.18
C TYR A 229 10.00 12.96 9.34
N THR A 230 11.26 12.87 9.80
CA THR A 230 12.28 12.04 9.13
C THR A 230 11.86 10.57 9.10
N ASN A 231 11.38 10.05 10.24
CA ASN A 231 10.85 8.69 10.32
C ASN A 231 9.63 8.47 9.42
N TYR A 232 8.75 9.46 9.32
CA TYR A 232 7.63 9.46 8.39
C TYR A 232 8.11 9.38 6.94
N LEU A 233 9.08 10.22 6.54
CA LEU A 233 9.62 10.25 5.19
C LEU A 233 10.30 8.93 4.80
N LEU A 234 11.06 8.30 5.69
CA LEU A 234 11.69 6.99 5.44
C LEU A 234 10.65 5.89 5.13
N ARG A 235 9.40 6.08 5.56
CA ARG A 235 8.31 5.13 5.37
C ARG A 235 7.43 5.49 4.17
N MET A 236 7.09 6.77 4.03
CA MET A 236 6.04 7.25 3.12
C MET A 236 6.54 8.04 1.91
N SER A 237 7.77 8.56 1.93
CA SER A 237 8.24 9.39 0.82
C SER A 237 8.42 8.58 -0.47
N ASN A 238 8.21 9.23 -1.61
CA ASN A 238 8.49 8.68 -2.93
C ASN A 238 9.97 8.27 -3.06
N THR A 239 10.89 9.05 -2.50
CA THR A 239 12.33 8.74 -2.47
C THR A 239 12.60 7.41 -1.78
N ALA A 240 12.14 7.24 -0.54
CA ALA A 240 12.34 5.99 0.21
C ALA A 240 11.65 4.80 -0.45
N ASN A 241 10.44 5.00 -0.99
CA ASN A 241 9.74 3.95 -1.71
C ASN A 241 10.49 3.51 -2.96
N THR A 242 11.01 4.46 -3.74
CA THR A 242 11.80 4.16 -4.94
C THR A 242 13.10 3.45 -4.58
N MET A 243 13.80 3.91 -3.55
CA MET A 243 14.98 3.22 -3.01
C MET A 243 14.65 1.77 -2.63
N ARG A 244 13.59 1.52 -1.84
CA ARG A 244 13.16 0.17 -1.46
C ARG A 244 12.84 -0.75 -2.65
N THR A 245 12.37 -0.19 -3.77
CA THR A 245 12.16 -0.97 -5.00
C THR A 245 13.45 -1.28 -5.77
N GLN A 246 14.51 -0.49 -5.55
CA GLN A 246 15.80 -0.54 -6.25
C GLN A 246 16.94 -1.06 -5.36
N ILE A 247 16.67 -1.97 -4.42
CA ILE A 247 17.71 -2.56 -3.55
C ILE A 247 18.10 -4.00 -3.91
N ALA A 248 17.59 -4.54 -5.02
CA ALA A 248 17.84 -5.92 -5.40
C ALA A 248 19.34 -6.22 -5.41
N GLY A 249 19.80 -7.15 -4.58
CA GLY A 249 21.22 -7.54 -4.46
C GLY A 249 22.14 -6.53 -3.77
N PHE A 250 21.68 -5.30 -3.50
CA PHE A 250 22.45 -4.30 -2.75
C PHE A 250 22.35 -4.53 -1.24
N ASP A 251 21.15 -4.91 -0.76
CA ASP A 251 20.84 -5.23 0.64
C ASP A 251 21.52 -4.25 1.64
N PRO A 252 21.18 -2.95 1.58
CA PRO A 252 21.90 -1.93 2.35
C PRO A 252 21.77 -2.13 3.86
N SER A 253 22.81 -1.71 4.58
CA SER A 253 22.69 -1.47 6.02
C SER A 253 21.73 -0.30 6.29
N LYS A 254 21.30 -0.17 7.55
CA LYS A 254 20.47 0.97 7.97
C LYS A 254 21.20 2.29 7.72
N GLU A 255 22.50 2.33 7.99
CA GLU A 255 23.37 3.48 7.82
C GLU A 255 23.53 3.84 6.34
N GLU A 256 23.85 2.86 5.49
CA GLU A 256 23.97 3.05 4.03
C GLU A 256 22.66 3.59 3.44
N PHE A 257 21.51 3.04 3.86
CA PHE A 257 20.22 3.52 3.39
C PHE A 257 19.96 4.98 3.79
N LEU A 258 20.26 5.35 5.04
CA LEU A 258 20.06 6.71 5.53
C LEU A 258 20.95 7.73 4.80
N GLU A 259 22.21 7.37 4.53
CA GLU A 259 23.14 8.23 3.79
C GLU A 259 22.64 8.49 2.36
N VAL A 260 22.33 7.42 1.62
CA VAL A 260 21.80 7.54 0.24
C VAL A 260 20.46 8.28 0.23
N PHE A 261 19.60 8.02 1.21
CA PHE A 261 18.29 8.67 1.33
C PHE A 261 18.43 10.18 1.48
N ASN A 262 19.36 10.65 2.32
CA ASN A 262 19.55 12.08 2.53
C ASN A 262 20.09 12.80 1.29
N LEU A 263 21.00 12.17 0.54
CA LEU A 263 21.53 12.70 -0.71
C LEU A 263 20.43 12.77 -1.78
N ARG A 264 19.70 11.66 -1.94
CA ARG A 264 18.65 11.56 -2.95
C ARG A 264 17.45 12.46 -2.66
N ARG A 265 17.08 12.62 -1.39
CA ARG A 265 15.99 13.51 -0.99
C ARG A 265 16.29 14.97 -1.36
N GLN A 266 17.52 15.44 -1.13
CA GLN A 266 17.92 16.81 -1.51
C GLN A 266 17.77 17.03 -3.02
N PHE A 267 18.18 16.05 -3.82
CA PHE A 267 17.97 16.07 -5.27
C PHE A 267 16.49 16.06 -5.65
N ASP A 268 15.69 15.15 -5.07
CA ASP A 268 14.27 15.01 -5.36
C ASP A 268 13.45 16.25 -4.93
N GLU A 269 13.85 16.97 -3.86
CA GLU A 269 13.21 18.21 -3.42
C GLU A 269 13.40 19.36 -4.43
N GLU A 270 14.56 19.43 -5.07
CA GLU A 270 14.89 20.48 -6.05
C GLU A 270 14.39 20.15 -7.46
N TYR A 271 14.55 18.90 -7.89
CA TYR A 271 14.31 18.48 -9.28
C TYR A 271 13.05 17.61 -9.45
N GLY A 272 12.41 17.19 -8.35
CA GLY A 272 11.31 16.23 -8.35
C GLY A 272 11.79 14.77 -8.41
N SER A 273 10.98 13.84 -7.91
CA SER A 273 11.30 12.41 -7.92
C SER A 273 11.30 11.78 -9.33
N PHE A 274 10.69 12.44 -10.31
CA PHE A 274 10.65 11.99 -11.71
C PHE A 274 10.97 13.15 -12.65
N PHE A 275 11.85 12.88 -13.61
CA PHE A 275 12.17 13.83 -14.66
C PHE A 275 10.93 14.10 -15.55
N ASN A 276 10.63 15.39 -15.81
CA ASN A 276 9.57 15.78 -16.73
C ASN A 276 10.10 15.71 -18.19
N PRO A 277 9.63 14.77 -19.03
CA PRO A 277 10.12 14.61 -20.39
C PRO A 277 9.84 15.82 -21.30
N ASN A 278 8.93 16.71 -20.91
CA ASN A 278 8.59 17.94 -21.63
C ASN A 278 9.40 19.16 -21.16
N SER A 279 10.41 18.99 -20.30
CA SER A 279 11.27 20.09 -19.85
C SER A 279 12.12 20.65 -20.99
N SER A 280 12.62 21.87 -20.84
CA SER A 280 13.56 22.44 -21.82
C SER A 280 14.88 21.66 -21.86
N ASP A 281 15.63 21.77 -22.96
CA ASP A 281 16.97 21.17 -23.04
C ASP A 281 17.89 21.68 -21.92
N THR A 282 17.78 22.96 -21.57
CA THR A 282 18.54 23.54 -20.45
C THR A 282 18.18 22.94 -19.10
N ASP A 283 16.90 22.66 -18.85
CA ASP A 283 16.47 22.01 -17.60
C ASP A 283 16.93 20.55 -17.55
N ARG A 284 16.93 19.87 -18.71
CA ARG A 284 17.45 18.50 -18.82
C ARG A 284 18.95 18.44 -18.54
N ASP A 285 19.72 19.37 -19.09
CA ASP A 285 21.17 19.43 -18.87
C ASP A 285 21.48 19.73 -17.40
N ALA A 286 20.73 20.65 -16.77
CA ALA A 286 20.84 20.95 -15.34
C ALA A 286 20.49 19.72 -14.48
N TYR A 287 19.39 19.04 -14.78
CA TYR A 287 18.98 17.80 -14.11
C TYR A 287 20.06 16.72 -14.19
N ASN A 288 20.60 16.47 -15.39
CA ASN A 288 21.63 15.45 -15.59
C ASN A 288 22.93 15.81 -14.84
N ALA A 289 23.36 17.07 -14.90
CA ALA A 289 24.53 17.53 -14.16
C ALA A 289 24.36 17.38 -12.64
N ALA A 290 23.19 17.76 -12.10
CA ALA A 290 22.87 17.58 -10.69
C ALA A 290 22.80 16.09 -10.29
N LYS A 291 22.28 15.24 -11.18
CA LYS A 291 22.24 13.78 -10.98
C LYS A 291 23.65 13.19 -10.94
N ASP A 292 24.54 13.63 -11.82
CA ASP A 292 25.94 13.17 -11.84
C ASP A 292 26.67 13.57 -10.54
N VAL A 293 26.43 14.79 -10.05
CA VAL A 293 26.96 15.25 -8.75
C VAL A 293 26.42 14.42 -7.60
N MET A 294 25.11 14.16 -7.56
CA MET A 294 24.50 13.30 -6.53
C MET A 294 25.08 11.88 -6.57
N ASN A 295 25.24 11.31 -7.75
CA ASN A 295 25.81 9.97 -7.93
C ASN A 295 27.25 9.90 -7.43
N GLU A 296 28.06 10.93 -7.70
CA GLU A 296 29.43 11.01 -7.17
C GLU A 296 29.44 11.11 -5.64
N GLN A 297 28.54 11.90 -5.04
CA GLN A 297 28.40 11.95 -3.58
C GLN A 297 27.98 10.60 -2.98
N ILE A 298 27.08 9.87 -3.65
CA ILE A 298 26.69 8.52 -3.24
C ILE A 298 27.89 7.57 -3.36
N ARG A 299 28.69 7.68 -4.43
CA ARG A 299 29.92 6.89 -4.61
C ARG A 299 30.96 7.17 -3.52
N GLU A 300 31.14 8.43 -3.14
CA GLU A 300 32.05 8.83 -2.05
C GLU A 300 31.58 8.28 -0.70
N ALA A 301 30.26 8.28 -0.43
CA ALA A 301 29.69 7.77 0.82
C ALA A 301 29.78 6.24 0.94
N LEU A 302 29.42 5.52 -0.13
CA LEU A 302 29.38 4.06 -0.14
C LEU A 302 30.74 3.41 -0.40
N GLY A 303 31.63 4.11 -1.12
CA GLY A 303 32.83 3.54 -1.72
C GLY A 303 32.54 2.79 -3.03
N ASP A 304 33.60 2.55 -3.81
CA ASP A 304 33.50 2.06 -5.20
C ASP A 304 32.77 0.72 -5.34
N GLU A 305 33.06 -0.25 -4.46
CA GLU A 305 32.49 -1.59 -4.53
C GLU A 305 30.98 -1.58 -4.24
N ARG A 306 30.56 -0.91 -3.16
CA ARG A 306 29.15 -0.80 -2.77
C ARG A 306 28.37 0.10 -3.71
N TYR A 307 29.01 1.11 -4.29
CA TYR A 307 28.40 1.92 -5.33
C TYR A 307 28.08 1.09 -6.59
N ALA A 308 28.96 0.17 -6.99
CA ALA A 308 28.69 -0.72 -8.11
C ALA A 308 27.47 -1.64 -7.85
N ASP A 309 27.28 -2.11 -6.62
CA ASP A 309 26.09 -2.86 -6.24
C ASP A 309 24.83 -1.96 -6.23
N TYR A 310 24.94 -0.74 -5.74
CA TYR A 310 23.86 0.27 -5.76
C TYR A 310 23.42 0.62 -7.19
N GLU A 311 24.36 0.79 -8.11
CA GLU A 311 24.07 1.05 -9.52
C GLU A 311 23.40 -0.16 -10.17
N ARG A 312 23.92 -1.37 -9.93
CA ARG A 312 23.35 -2.62 -10.44
C ARG A 312 21.91 -2.83 -9.96
N ALA A 313 21.63 -2.51 -8.69
CA ALA A 313 20.30 -2.66 -8.09
C ALA A 313 19.23 -1.76 -8.72
N GLN A 314 19.64 -0.66 -9.39
CA GLN A 314 18.75 0.22 -10.13
C GLN A 314 18.42 -0.27 -11.54
N ASP A 315 19.21 -1.21 -12.09
CA ASP A 315 18.96 -1.78 -13.40
C ASP A 315 17.76 -2.75 -13.36
N TYR A 316 16.72 -2.45 -14.14
CA TYR A 316 15.53 -3.28 -14.25
C TYR A 316 15.82 -4.72 -14.72
N LYS A 317 16.83 -4.93 -15.57
CA LYS A 317 17.27 -6.26 -15.99
C LYS A 317 17.82 -7.03 -14.81
N PHE A 318 18.71 -6.42 -14.02
CA PHE A 318 19.27 -7.04 -12.83
C PHE A 318 18.17 -7.35 -11.80
N GLN A 319 17.26 -6.43 -11.54
CA GLN A 319 16.12 -6.67 -10.64
C GLN A 319 15.28 -7.88 -11.07
N SER A 320 15.06 -8.04 -12.39
CA SER A 320 14.33 -9.19 -12.93
C SER A 320 15.10 -10.48 -12.74
N ILE A 321 16.41 -10.49 -13.03
CA ILE A 321 17.28 -11.67 -12.84
C ILE A 321 17.36 -12.04 -11.36
N HIS A 322 17.59 -11.08 -10.47
CA HIS A 322 17.68 -11.29 -9.02
C HIS A 322 16.39 -11.91 -8.47
N ARG A 323 15.22 -11.40 -8.88
CA ARG A 323 13.93 -12.01 -8.53
C ARG A 323 13.79 -13.43 -9.04
N ALA A 324 14.22 -13.71 -10.28
CA ALA A 324 14.18 -15.05 -10.85
C ALA A 324 15.13 -16.02 -10.11
N MET A 325 16.33 -15.58 -9.73
CA MET A 325 17.27 -16.36 -8.93
C MET A 325 16.71 -16.67 -7.55
N LYS A 326 16.14 -15.67 -6.87
CA LYS A 326 15.49 -15.87 -5.57
C LYS A 326 14.33 -16.87 -5.66
N GLN A 327 13.52 -16.81 -6.72
CA GLN A 327 12.47 -17.81 -6.98
C GLN A 327 13.02 -19.21 -7.30
N ALA A 328 14.26 -19.30 -7.77
CA ALA A 328 14.96 -20.54 -8.04
C ALA A 328 15.68 -21.13 -6.81
N ASP A 329 15.55 -20.48 -5.64
CA ASP A 329 16.31 -20.78 -4.41
C ASP A 329 17.83 -20.53 -4.57
N LEU A 330 18.21 -19.58 -5.42
CA LEU A 330 19.58 -19.14 -5.65
C LEU A 330 19.83 -17.75 -5.05
N GLY A 331 21.11 -17.42 -4.84
CA GLY A 331 21.55 -16.18 -4.19
C GLY A 331 21.87 -15.05 -5.15
N THR A 332 22.30 -13.92 -4.58
CA THR A 332 22.72 -12.72 -5.31
C THR A 332 23.92 -12.99 -6.22
N ASP A 333 24.89 -13.80 -5.80
CA ASP A 333 26.09 -14.10 -6.61
C ASP A 333 25.73 -14.75 -7.95
N GLN A 334 24.78 -15.69 -7.96
CA GLN A 334 24.28 -16.28 -9.20
C GLN A 334 23.54 -15.24 -10.06
N ALA A 335 22.80 -14.32 -9.44
CA ALA A 335 22.13 -13.25 -10.18
C ALA A 335 23.14 -12.32 -10.86
N VAL A 336 24.24 -11.98 -10.17
CA VAL A 336 25.32 -11.16 -10.72
C VAL A 336 25.99 -11.87 -11.89
N GLN A 337 26.33 -13.16 -11.74
CA GLN A 337 26.92 -13.93 -12.84
C GLN A 337 26.02 -13.99 -14.08
N VAL A 338 24.72 -14.24 -13.92
CA VAL A 338 23.78 -14.28 -15.05
C VAL A 338 23.63 -12.91 -15.71
N TYR A 339 23.64 -11.84 -14.90
CA TYR A 339 23.59 -10.48 -15.41
C TYR A 339 24.84 -10.13 -16.21
N ASP A 340 26.03 -10.46 -15.72
CA ASP A 340 27.28 -10.21 -16.43
C ASP A 340 27.35 -11.01 -17.75
N ILE A 341 26.90 -12.26 -17.75
CA ILE A 341 26.78 -13.09 -18.96
C ILE A 341 25.81 -12.44 -19.96
N GLN A 342 24.68 -11.94 -19.49
CA GLN A 342 23.71 -11.26 -20.35
C GLN A 342 24.30 -9.98 -20.97
N LEU A 343 24.99 -9.15 -20.19
CA LEU A 343 25.65 -7.94 -20.70
C LEU A 343 26.69 -8.26 -21.78
N ALA A 344 27.56 -9.24 -21.54
CA ALA A 344 28.58 -9.66 -22.50
C ALA A 344 27.97 -10.21 -23.80
N ALA A 345 26.86 -10.95 -23.70
CA ALA A 345 26.13 -11.44 -24.86
C ALA A 345 25.49 -10.29 -25.66
N GLU A 346 24.85 -9.32 -24.98
CA GLU A 346 24.24 -8.16 -25.62
C GLU A 346 25.28 -7.28 -26.33
N GLU A 347 26.45 -7.08 -25.74
CA GLU A 347 27.58 -6.37 -26.36
C GLU A 347 28.04 -7.08 -27.64
N SER A 348 28.31 -8.39 -27.56
CA SER A 348 28.74 -9.22 -28.71
C SER A 348 27.71 -9.21 -29.85
N VAL A 349 26.42 -9.28 -29.51
CA VAL A 349 25.31 -9.18 -30.48
C VAL A 349 25.24 -7.79 -31.10
N GLY A 350 25.44 -6.74 -30.31
CA GLY A 350 25.50 -5.36 -30.79
C GLY A 350 26.62 -5.14 -31.80
N GLU A 351 27.83 -5.59 -31.49
CA GLU A 351 28.98 -5.53 -32.39
C GLU A 351 28.71 -6.28 -33.70
N LEU A 352 28.21 -7.51 -33.62
CA LEU A 352 27.92 -8.36 -34.77
C LEU A 352 26.83 -7.76 -35.69
N ARG A 353 25.80 -7.14 -35.10
CA ARG A 353 24.72 -6.46 -35.85
C ARG A 353 25.19 -5.16 -36.50
N SER A 354 26.05 -4.41 -35.82
CA SER A 354 26.61 -3.16 -36.36
C SER A 354 27.60 -3.41 -37.51
N ASN A 355 28.20 -4.60 -37.56
CA ASN A 355 29.14 -4.97 -38.59
C ASN A 355 28.45 -5.31 -39.93
N ARG A 356 28.43 -4.32 -40.82
CA ARG A 356 27.88 -4.43 -42.19
C ARG A 356 28.73 -5.25 -43.15
N ARG A 357 29.89 -5.74 -42.73
CA ARG A 357 30.80 -6.53 -43.58
C ARG A 357 30.53 -8.03 -43.55
N ILE A 358 29.68 -8.48 -42.63
CA ILE A 358 29.33 -9.90 -42.47
C ILE A 358 28.07 -10.15 -43.30
N GLU A 359 28.07 -11.24 -44.07
CA GLU A 359 26.91 -11.63 -44.88
C GLU A 359 25.73 -12.05 -43.99
N SER A 360 24.50 -11.98 -44.52
CA SER A 360 23.29 -12.25 -43.71
C SER A 360 23.29 -13.64 -43.09
N ASP A 361 23.62 -14.66 -43.87
CA ASP A 361 23.58 -16.06 -43.42
C ASP A 361 24.71 -16.37 -42.41
N GLU A 362 25.89 -15.76 -42.61
CA GLU A 362 27.01 -15.87 -41.69
C GLU A 362 26.69 -15.18 -40.35
N ARG A 363 26.04 -14.00 -40.40
CA ARG A 363 25.56 -13.28 -39.21
C ARG A 363 24.56 -14.12 -38.42
N GLU A 364 23.62 -14.78 -39.10
CA GLU A 364 22.64 -15.63 -38.43
C GLU A 364 23.30 -16.82 -37.72
N SER A 365 24.27 -17.47 -38.37
CA SER A 365 25.04 -18.57 -37.76
C SER A 365 25.81 -18.11 -36.52
N LEU A 366 26.47 -16.95 -36.58
CA LEU A 366 27.22 -16.39 -35.45
C LEU A 366 26.29 -15.98 -34.29
N LEU A 367 25.11 -15.42 -34.58
CA LEU A 367 24.12 -15.12 -33.54
C LEU A 367 23.59 -16.39 -32.86
N GLN A 368 23.44 -17.49 -33.61
CA GLN A 368 23.06 -18.78 -33.03
C GLN A 368 24.15 -19.35 -32.12
N GLU A 369 25.42 -19.19 -32.50
CA GLU A 369 26.57 -19.59 -31.67
C GLU A 369 26.61 -18.79 -30.36
N ILE A 370 26.52 -17.45 -30.43
CA ILE A 370 26.46 -16.59 -29.25
C ILE A 370 25.31 -17.02 -28.32
N ARG A 371 24.13 -17.32 -28.88
CA ARG A 371 22.99 -17.80 -28.09
C ARG A 371 23.31 -19.11 -27.37
N GLN A 372 23.88 -20.10 -28.06
CA GLN A 372 24.21 -21.40 -27.48
C GLN A 372 25.28 -21.29 -26.39
N GLU A 373 26.32 -20.49 -26.62
CA GLU A 373 27.37 -20.21 -25.63
C GLU A 373 26.80 -19.51 -24.40
N THR A 374 25.93 -18.51 -24.61
CA THR A 374 25.25 -17.78 -23.53
C THR A 374 24.37 -18.71 -22.70
N GLU A 375 23.57 -19.57 -23.33
CA GLU A 375 22.75 -20.57 -22.62
C GLU A 375 23.60 -21.54 -21.81
N SER A 376 24.70 -22.03 -22.39
CA SER A 376 25.64 -22.90 -21.69
C SER A 376 26.30 -22.20 -20.50
N ALA A 377 26.72 -20.94 -20.66
CA ALA A 377 27.33 -20.15 -19.60
C ALA A 377 26.35 -19.93 -18.43
N ILE A 378 25.09 -19.59 -18.72
CA ILE A 378 24.06 -19.44 -17.68
C ILE A 378 23.83 -20.77 -16.97
N GLN A 379 23.69 -21.88 -17.70
CA GLN A 379 23.53 -23.22 -17.11
C GLN A 379 24.69 -23.60 -16.19
N GLN A 380 25.92 -23.24 -16.54
CA GLN A 380 27.09 -23.47 -15.71
C GLN A 380 27.08 -22.61 -14.44
N ALA A 381 26.64 -21.35 -14.55
CA ALA A 381 26.57 -20.42 -13.42
C ALA A 381 25.53 -20.82 -12.38
N ILE A 382 24.35 -21.30 -12.81
CA ILE A 382 23.20 -21.54 -11.92
C ILE A 382 22.87 -23.02 -11.70
N GLY A 383 23.57 -23.92 -12.40
CA GLY A 383 23.34 -25.36 -12.35
C GLY A 383 22.07 -25.82 -13.09
N ALA A 384 21.92 -27.13 -13.24
CA ALA A 384 20.80 -27.72 -13.98
C ALA A 384 19.43 -27.41 -13.34
N ASP A 385 19.32 -27.57 -12.01
CA ASP A 385 18.08 -27.30 -11.28
C ASP A 385 17.71 -25.81 -11.31
N GLY A 386 18.72 -24.93 -11.18
CA GLY A 386 18.55 -23.49 -11.31
C GLY A 386 18.09 -23.10 -12.71
N TRP A 387 18.67 -23.72 -13.74
CA TRP A 387 18.29 -23.52 -15.13
C TRP A 387 16.87 -23.96 -15.41
N GLU A 388 16.43 -25.12 -14.89
CA GLU A 388 15.05 -25.57 -15.07
C GLU A 388 14.03 -24.55 -14.52
N LYS A 389 14.34 -23.95 -13.35
CA LYS A 389 13.49 -22.91 -12.75
C LYS A 389 13.59 -21.56 -13.45
N TYR A 390 14.79 -21.19 -13.92
CA TYR A 390 15.06 -19.92 -14.60
C TYR A 390 14.55 -19.89 -16.04
N ASN A 391 14.67 -21.00 -16.78
CA ASN A 391 14.35 -21.13 -18.21
C ASN A 391 12.84 -21.15 -18.48
N LYS A 392 12.17 -20.07 -18.09
CA LYS A 392 10.78 -19.76 -18.39
C LYS A 392 10.78 -18.60 -19.36
N ARG A 393 9.84 -18.60 -20.30
CA ARG A 393 9.72 -17.58 -21.36
C ARG A 393 9.81 -16.14 -20.84
N GLN A 394 9.24 -15.85 -19.66
CA GLN A 394 9.30 -14.52 -19.04
C GLN A 394 10.73 -14.05 -18.69
N ASN A 395 11.65 -14.97 -18.39
CA ASN A 395 13.03 -14.67 -18.00
C ASN A 395 13.98 -14.78 -19.20
N THR A 396 13.70 -15.66 -20.14
CA THR A 396 14.60 -15.99 -21.27
C THR A 396 14.14 -15.41 -22.62
N TYR A 397 13.12 -14.55 -22.64
CA TYR A 397 12.68 -13.87 -23.87
C TYR A 397 13.80 -13.10 -24.57
N TRP A 398 14.75 -12.55 -23.81
CA TRP A 398 15.90 -11.85 -24.39
C TRP A 398 16.85 -12.78 -25.17
N LEU A 399 16.99 -14.05 -24.74
CA LEU A 399 17.74 -15.06 -25.49
C LEU A 399 17.06 -15.39 -26.84
N GLU A 400 15.73 -15.31 -26.90
CA GLU A 400 14.99 -15.38 -28.17
C GLU A 400 15.27 -14.14 -29.04
N ASN A 401 15.61 -13.00 -28.47
CA ASN A 401 15.90 -11.81 -29.25
C ASN A 401 17.33 -11.75 -29.77
N ILE A 402 18.26 -12.59 -29.28
CA ILE A 402 19.62 -12.71 -29.82
C ILE A 402 19.58 -13.13 -31.29
N HIS A 403 18.80 -14.17 -31.62
CA HIS A 403 18.75 -14.73 -32.97
C HIS A 403 17.90 -13.92 -33.97
N ARG A 404 17.07 -12.97 -33.51
CA ARG A 404 16.25 -12.14 -34.41
C ARG A 404 17.14 -11.17 -35.18
N THR A 405 17.20 -11.33 -36.49
CA THR A 405 18.06 -10.53 -37.39
C THR A 405 17.49 -9.15 -37.72
N GLU A 406 16.23 -8.84 -37.39
CA GLU A 406 15.62 -7.53 -37.65
C GLU A 406 14.60 -7.16 -36.56
N ASN A 407 14.60 -5.87 -36.18
CA ASN A 407 13.38 -5.20 -35.73
C ASN A 407 12.34 -5.43 -36.86
N PRO A 408 11.10 -5.89 -36.60
CA PRO A 408 10.07 -5.73 -37.62
C PRO A 408 10.11 -4.25 -38.05
N PRO A 409 10.02 -3.94 -39.36
CA PRO A 409 9.93 -2.55 -39.79
C PRO A 409 8.85 -1.93 -38.93
N ASN A 410 9.20 -0.78 -38.32
CA ASN A 410 8.33 0.11 -37.59
C ASN A 410 6.89 -0.24 -37.95
N ALA A 411 6.14 -0.86 -37.02
CA ALA A 411 4.70 -0.89 -37.19
C ALA A 411 4.35 0.58 -37.28
N GLU A 412 4.10 1.02 -38.52
CA GLU A 412 3.67 2.37 -38.82
C GLU A 412 2.62 2.67 -37.77
N ASN A 413 2.88 3.75 -37.04
CA ASN A 413 1.88 4.40 -36.24
C ASN A 413 0.55 4.32 -37.01
N PRO A 414 -0.53 3.73 -36.48
CA PRO A 414 -1.79 3.59 -37.22
C PRO A 414 -2.46 4.95 -37.53
N ALA A 415 -1.74 6.07 -37.32
CA ALA A 415 -2.13 7.43 -37.63
C ALA A 415 -1.84 7.87 -39.07
N ASP A 416 -0.99 7.19 -39.86
CA ASP A 416 -0.61 7.67 -41.21
C ASP A 416 -1.36 7.00 -42.38
N ALA A 417 -2.29 6.09 -42.11
CA ALA A 417 -3.16 5.51 -43.14
C ALA A 417 -4.53 6.21 -43.21
N VAL A 418 -4.54 7.52 -43.46
CA VAL A 418 -5.74 8.22 -43.97
C VAL A 418 -5.51 8.56 -45.43
N VAL A 419 -5.84 7.60 -46.29
CA VAL A 419 -6.07 7.84 -47.71
C VAL A 419 -7.29 8.76 -47.82
N ILE A 420 -7.07 9.99 -48.24
CA ILE A 420 -8.13 10.90 -48.68
C ILE A 420 -8.56 10.45 -50.09
N PRO A 421 -9.81 10.02 -50.32
CA PRO A 421 -10.34 9.98 -51.68
C PRO A 421 -10.80 11.38 -52.05
N GLY A 422 -10.11 12.00 -53.02
CA GLY A 422 -10.61 13.22 -53.66
C GLY A 422 -11.84 12.91 -54.54
N PRO A 423 -12.73 13.89 -54.76
CA PRO A 423 -13.71 13.84 -55.85
C PRO A 423 -13.06 14.03 -57.23
#